data_AF-A0A4Y2P7X8-F1
#
_entry.id   AF-A0A4Y2P7X8-F1
#
_cell.length_a   1.000
_cell.length_b   1.000
_cell.length_c   1.000
_cell.angle_alpha   90.00
_cell.angle_beta   90.00
_cell.angle_gamma   90.00
#
_symmetry.space_group_name_H-M   'P 1'
#
loop_
_entity.id
_entity.type
_entity.pdbx_description
1 polymer ?
#
loop_
_entity_poly.entity_id
_entity_poly.type
_entity_poly.pdbx_seq_one_letter_code
_entity_poly.pdbx_strand_id
1 'polypeptide(L)'
;PVGNTDNLYFVLDGGCLIHRVVWPKQDTFGDVNTTYMSYMKRHYDDKVTVVFVGYTESSVNTKNVGICTFVATDDADVHIVKTTIETYEKIKKQVVVIAQDVDLVLLIALTPVYVDILMLKVGKGKVKDRFYSSKALQNSNLVIECKKIHSLRSCD
;
A
#
# COMPACT_ATOMS: atom_id res chain seq x y z
N PRO A 1 7.61 -15.66 -18.40
CA PRO A 1 8.48 -14.48 -18.48
C PRO A 1 8.21 -13.53 -17.30
N VAL A 2 8.94 -13.70 -16.20
CA VAL A 2 8.88 -12.77 -15.06
C VAL A 2 9.68 -11.54 -15.50
N GLY A 3 8.95 -10.51 -15.91
CA GLY A 3 9.53 -9.23 -16.31
C GLY A 3 10.41 -8.68 -15.19
N ASN A 4 11.51 -8.06 -15.58
CA ASN A 4 12.54 -7.50 -14.71
C ASN A 4 11.95 -6.77 -13.48
N THR A 5 12.02 -7.38 -12.30
CA THR A 5 11.52 -6.84 -11.02
C THR A 5 12.43 -5.76 -10.42
N ASP A 6 13.50 -5.36 -11.13
CA ASP A 6 14.44 -4.35 -10.64
C ASP A 6 13.90 -2.92 -10.64
N ASN A 7 12.77 -2.72 -11.34
CA ASN A 7 12.05 -1.46 -11.41
C ASN A 7 10.76 -1.44 -10.57
N LEU A 8 10.52 -2.43 -9.71
CA LEU A 8 9.37 -2.45 -8.81
C LEU A 8 9.76 -1.99 -7.42
N TYR A 9 8.85 -1.26 -6.77
CA TYR A 9 8.90 -0.93 -5.35
C TYR A 9 7.54 -1.20 -4.72
N PHE A 10 7.53 -1.72 -3.51
CA PHE A 10 6.33 -2.19 -2.85
C PHE A 10 5.94 -1.26 -1.70
N VAL A 11 4.66 -0.89 -1.62
CA VAL A 11 4.06 -0.24 -0.45
C VAL A 11 3.05 -1.21 0.13
N LEU A 12 3.26 -1.64 1.37
CA LEU A 12 2.37 -2.59 2.04
C LEU A 12 1.56 -1.88 3.11
N ASP A 13 0.27 -2.20 3.13
CA ASP A 13 -0.55 -2.02 4.31
C ASP A 13 -0.07 -2.97 5.42
N GLY A 14 0.39 -2.41 6.54
CA GLY A 14 0.87 -3.15 7.70
C GLY A 14 -0.16 -4.12 8.27
N GLY A 15 -1.45 -3.77 8.19
CA GLY A 15 -2.55 -4.61 8.66
C GLY A 15 -2.72 -5.89 7.84
N CYS A 16 -2.40 -5.86 6.54
CA CYS A 16 -2.60 -7.01 5.65
C CYS A 16 -1.64 -8.19 5.94
N LEU A 17 -0.52 -7.93 6.64
CA LEU A 17 0.53 -8.90 6.87
C LEU A 17 0.26 -9.86 8.02
N ILE A 18 -0.63 -9.46 8.94
CA ILE A 18 -1.02 -10.28 10.09
C ILE A 18 -1.55 -11.65 9.63
N HIS A 19 -2.21 -11.69 8.46
CA HIS A 19 -2.77 -12.91 7.90
C HIS A 19 -1.81 -13.71 7.00
N ARG A 20 -0.63 -13.17 6.66
CA ARG A 20 0.33 -13.78 5.74
C ARG A 20 1.58 -14.31 6.43
N VAL A 21 1.94 -13.72 7.58
CA VAL A 21 3.11 -14.13 8.36
C VAL A 21 2.71 -15.23 9.33
N VAL A 22 3.51 -16.30 9.38
CA VAL A 22 3.39 -17.32 10.43
C VAL A 22 4.05 -16.77 11.68
N TRP A 23 3.23 -16.35 12.64
CA TRP A 23 3.72 -15.78 13.89
C TRP A 23 4.13 -16.88 14.87
N PRO A 24 5.27 -16.71 15.56
CA PRO A 24 5.66 -17.61 16.64
C PRO A 24 4.66 -17.53 17.82
N LYS A 25 4.64 -18.55 18.70
CA LYS A 25 3.58 -18.79 19.70
C LYS A 25 3.83 -18.20 21.09
N GLN A 26 5.06 -17.81 21.42
CA GLN A 26 5.49 -17.36 22.75
C GLN A 26 6.61 -16.34 22.57
N ASP A 27 6.25 -15.07 22.40
CA ASP A 27 7.21 -14.13 21.79
C ASP A 27 7.24 -12.79 22.49
N THR A 28 8.47 -12.31 22.63
CA THR A 28 8.75 -10.92 22.95
C THR A 28 8.47 -10.04 21.73
N PHE A 29 8.33 -8.74 21.94
CA PHE A 29 8.26 -7.78 20.82
C PHE A 29 9.44 -7.94 19.83
N GLY A 30 10.62 -8.33 20.32
CA GLY A 30 11.80 -8.57 19.50
C GLY A 30 11.67 -9.75 18.54
N ASP A 31 11.02 -10.84 18.96
CA ASP A 31 10.85 -12.04 18.13
C ASP A 31 9.80 -11.80 17.04
N VAL A 32 8.72 -11.09 17.38
CA VAL A 32 7.71 -10.61 16.42
C VAL A 32 8.35 -9.71 15.38
N ASN A 33 9.15 -8.72 15.81
CA ASN A 33 9.83 -7.80 14.90
C ASN A 33 10.86 -8.52 14.01
N THR A 34 11.63 -9.46 14.55
CA THR A 34 12.58 -10.27 13.78
C THR A 34 11.88 -11.11 12.71
N THR A 35 10.77 -11.75 13.07
CA THR A 35 9.95 -12.55 12.15
C THR A 35 9.42 -11.68 11.02
N TYR A 36 8.89 -10.51 11.38
CA TYR A 36 8.37 -9.52 10.45
C TYR A 36 9.43 -9.05 9.44
N MET A 37 10.59 -8.62 9.95
CA MET A 37 11.72 -8.14 9.14
C MET A 37 12.27 -9.23 8.22
N SER A 38 12.34 -10.46 8.72
CA SER A 38 12.79 -11.62 7.94
C SER A 38 11.82 -11.94 6.80
N TYR A 39 10.51 -11.86 7.06
CA TYR A 39 9.49 -12.04 6.03
C TYR A 39 9.62 -10.96 4.94
N MET A 40 9.74 -9.69 5.33
CA MET A 40 9.90 -8.58 4.38
C MET A 40 11.09 -8.76 3.47
N LYS A 41 12.26 -9.00 4.07
CA LYS A 41 13.49 -9.18 3.32
C LYS A 41 13.42 -10.38 2.38
N ARG A 42 12.78 -11.47 2.79
CA ARG A 42 12.65 -12.68 1.98
C ARG A 42 11.71 -12.53 0.79
N HIS A 43 10.66 -11.71 0.93
CA HIS A 43 9.59 -11.59 -0.07
C HIS A 43 9.70 -10.36 -0.96
N TYR A 44 10.27 -9.26 -0.46
CA TYR A 44 10.31 -7.97 -1.15
C TYR A 44 11.71 -7.33 -1.17
N ASP A 45 12.71 -8.00 -0.58
CA ASP A 45 14.07 -7.49 -0.47
C ASP A 45 14.09 -6.11 0.22
N ASP A 46 15.03 -5.22 -0.13
CA ASP A 46 15.06 -3.83 0.34
C ASP A 46 14.13 -2.89 -0.46
N LYS A 47 13.29 -3.44 -1.35
CA LYS A 47 12.42 -2.68 -2.26
C LYS A 47 11.02 -2.46 -1.67
N VAL A 48 10.95 -2.29 -0.36
CA VAL A 48 9.68 -2.30 0.37
C VAL A 48 9.56 -1.18 1.39
N THR A 49 8.41 -0.52 1.37
CA THR A 49 7.92 0.32 2.45
C THR A 49 6.69 -0.29 3.05
N VAL A 50 6.65 -0.36 4.38
CA VAL A 50 5.45 -0.80 5.09
C VAL A 50 4.84 0.37 5.84
N VAL A 51 3.55 0.55 5.65
CA VAL A 51 2.73 1.59 6.23
C VAL A 51 1.90 0.97 7.35
N PHE A 52 2.30 1.19 8.60
CA PHE A 52 1.44 0.90 9.75
C PHE A 52 0.64 2.15 10.08
N VAL A 53 -0.68 2.00 10.11
CA VAL A 53 -1.59 3.06 10.56
C VAL A 53 -2.03 2.74 11.99
N GLY A 54 -1.64 3.60 12.92
CA GLY A 54 -2.05 3.53 14.33
C GLY A 54 -2.68 4.85 14.81
N TYR A 55 -3.40 4.79 15.93
CA TYR A 55 -4.13 5.92 16.52
C TYR A 55 -3.33 6.71 17.59
N THR A 56 -2.00 6.55 17.68
CA THR A 56 -1.20 7.14 18.79
C THR A 56 -0.05 8.01 18.29
N GLU A 57 0.15 9.18 18.90
CA GLU A 57 0.93 10.37 18.46
C GLU A 57 2.45 10.25 18.18
N SER A 58 3.04 9.07 18.00
CA SER A 58 4.49 8.99 17.70
C SER A 58 4.78 8.28 16.39
N SER A 59 5.18 9.05 15.37
CA SER A 59 5.73 8.52 14.12
C SER A 59 7.18 8.10 14.33
N VAL A 60 7.42 6.80 14.43
CA VAL A 60 8.77 6.25 14.48
C VAL A 60 9.15 5.77 13.07
N ASN A 61 10.08 6.48 12.42
CA ASN A 61 10.68 6.04 11.16
C ASN A 61 11.94 5.22 11.48
N THR A 62 11.80 3.89 11.48
CA THR A 62 12.92 3.00 11.79
C THR A 62 13.72 2.75 10.51
N LYS A 63 14.91 3.35 10.40
CA LYS A 63 15.75 3.32 9.18
C LYS A 63 16.28 1.93 8.77
N ASN A 64 16.05 0.87 9.55
CA ASN A 64 16.72 -0.42 9.37
C ASN A 64 16.06 -1.36 8.32
N VAL A 65 14.82 -1.07 7.93
CA VAL A 65 14.08 -1.51 6.73
C VAL A 65 13.08 -0.38 6.53
N GLY A 66 12.65 -0.01 5.31
CA GLY A 66 11.78 1.16 5.05
C GLY A 66 10.38 1.13 5.68
N ILE A 67 10.24 0.82 6.97
CA ILE A 67 9.01 0.81 7.75
C ILE A 67 8.72 2.25 8.15
N CYS A 68 7.62 2.76 7.62
CA CYS A 68 7.10 4.07 7.95
C CYS A 68 5.85 3.87 8.80
N THR A 69 5.92 4.26 10.07
CA THR A 69 4.75 4.30 10.94
C THR A 69 4.09 5.66 10.80
N PHE A 70 2.83 5.68 10.35
CA PHE A 70 2.05 6.90 10.25
C PHE A 70 0.97 6.89 11.33
N VAL A 71 0.83 8.02 12.01
CA VAL A 71 -0.29 8.27 12.89
C VAL A 71 -1.37 8.90 12.02
N ALA A 72 -2.54 8.29 11.95
CA ALA A 72 -3.62 8.83 11.14
C ALA A 72 -4.60 9.61 12.01
N THR A 73 -4.73 10.91 11.73
CA THR A 73 -5.88 11.73 12.14
C THR A 73 -7.05 11.60 11.17
N ASP A 74 -6.75 11.18 9.93
CA ASP A 74 -7.69 10.92 8.83
C ASP A 74 -7.83 9.40 8.57
N ASP A 75 -8.52 9.01 7.50
CA ASP A 75 -8.64 7.61 7.08
C ASP A 75 -7.28 6.97 6.73
N ALA A 76 -7.10 5.71 7.13
CA ALA A 76 -5.88 4.93 6.92
C ALA A 76 -5.55 4.77 5.44
N ASP A 77 -6.58 4.59 4.61
CA ASP A 77 -6.42 4.36 3.19
C ASP A 77 -5.84 5.58 2.46
N VAL A 78 -6.21 6.79 2.89
CA VAL A 78 -5.69 8.05 2.32
C VAL A 78 -4.18 8.17 2.56
N HIS A 79 -3.70 7.78 3.75
CA HIS A 79 -2.28 7.78 4.08
C HIS A 79 -1.50 6.80 3.21
N ILE A 80 -2.02 5.58 3.01
CA ILE A 80 -1.38 4.57 2.16
C ILE A 80 -1.24 5.10 0.72
N VAL A 81 -2.29 5.72 0.16
CA VAL A 81 -2.21 6.30 -1.19
C VAL A 81 -1.24 7.47 -1.25
N LYS A 82 -1.22 8.34 -0.26
CA LYS A 82 -0.27 9.46 -0.19
C LYS A 82 1.18 8.98 -0.14
N THR A 83 1.50 8.03 0.75
CA THR A 83 2.83 7.42 0.82
C THR A 83 3.21 6.76 -0.50
N THR A 84 2.27 6.14 -1.19
CA THR A 84 2.49 5.53 -2.51
C THR A 84 2.90 6.57 -3.55
N ILE A 85 2.19 7.70 -3.62
CA ILE A 85 2.52 8.80 -4.55
C ILE A 85 3.89 9.41 -4.20
N GLU A 86 4.14 9.73 -2.94
CA GLU A 86 5.42 10.29 -2.49
C GLU A 86 6.59 9.34 -2.80
N THR A 87 6.39 8.04 -2.57
CA THR A 87 7.37 7.00 -2.89
C THR A 87 7.65 6.99 -4.39
N TYR A 88 6.60 6.95 -5.22
CA TYR A 88 6.75 7.01 -6.69
C TYR A 88 7.53 8.24 -7.12
N GLU A 89 7.21 9.41 -6.56
CA GLU A 89 7.88 10.66 -6.92
C GLU A 89 9.35 10.69 -6.51
N LYS A 90 9.70 10.09 -5.38
CA LYS A 90 11.06 10.01 -4.86
C LYS A 90 11.93 9.03 -5.63
N ILE A 91 11.42 7.83 -5.90
CA ILE A 91 12.23 6.74 -6.47
C ILE A 91 12.13 6.68 -8.00
N LYS A 92 11.10 7.29 -8.60
CA LYS A 92 10.80 7.28 -10.05
C LYS A 92 10.76 5.86 -10.65
N LYS A 93 10.29 4.89 -9.88
CA LYS A 93 10.09 3.48 -10.26
C LYS A 93 8.62 3.10 -10.14
N GLN A 94 8.23 1.99 -10.75
CA GLN A 94 6.87 1.48 -10.68
C GLN A 94 6.56 1.07 -9.24
N VAL A 95 5.50 1.64 -8.66
CA VAL A 95 5.06 1.32 -7.29
C VAL A 95 3.87 0.36 -7.34
N VAL A 96 3.90 -0.63 -6.46
CA VAL A 96 2.83 -1.62 -6.25
C VAL A 96 2.34 -1.54 -4.80
N VAL A 97 1.06 -1.25 -4.62
CA VAL A 97 0.39 -1.25 -3.33
C VAL A 97 -0.16 -2.64 -3.03
N ILE A 98 0.13 -3.19 -1.86
CA ILE A 98 -0.41 -4.48 -1.43
C ILE A 98 -1.31 -4.23 -0.22
N ALA A 99 -2.61 -4.47 -0.40
CA ALA A 99 -3.60 -4.25 0.64
C ALA A 99 -4.79 -5.19 0.46
N GLN A 100 -5.62 -5.29 1.50
CA GLN A 100 -6.84 -6.08 1.45
C GLN A 100 -8.09 -5.24 1.20
N ASP A 101 -8.04 -3.93 1.46
CA ASP A 101 -9.21 -3.06 1.35
C ASP A 101 -9.73 -2.96 -0.10
N VAL A 102 -11.05 -2.83 -0.24
CA VAL A 102 -11.69 -2.54 -1.54
C VAL A 102 -11.79 -1.04 -1.78
N ASP A 103 -11.89 -0.23 -0.73
CA ASP A 103 -12.04 1.22 -0.82
C ASP A 103 -10.75 1.87 -1.35
N LEU A 104 -9.59 1.26 -1.03
CA LEU A 104 -8.30 1.62 -1.60
C LEU A 104 -8.25 1.51 -3.14
N VAL A 105 -9.04 0.62 -3.75
CA VAL A 105 -9.13 0.50 -5.22
C VAL A 105 -9.69 1.78 -5.83
N LEU A 106 -10.68 2.40 -5.17
CA LEU A 106 -11.25 3.66 -5.64
C LEU A 106 -10.26 4.81 -5.44
N LEU A 107 -9.57 4.84 -4.29
CA LEU A 107 -8.60 5.90 -3.98
C LEU A 107 -7.42 5.91 -4.95
N ILE A 108 -6.90 4.75 -5.37
CA ILE A 108 -5.85 4.73 -6.39
C ILE A 108 -6.34 5.23 -7.75
N ALA A 109 -7.64 5.14 -8.06
CA ALA A 109 -8.18 5.67 -9.31
C ALA A 109 -8.25 7.22 -9.30
N LEU A 110 -8.24 7.83 -8.12
CA LEU A 110 -8.22 9.28 -7.92
C LEU A 110 -6.81 9.87 -7.92
N THR A 111 -5.75 9.05 -7.99
CA THR A 111 -4.37 9.55 -8.06
C THR A 111 -4.12 10.34 -9.35
N PRO A 112 -3.06 11.16 -9.43
CA PRO A 112 -2.76 11.91 -10.65
C PRO A 112 -2.66 11.02 -11.89
N VAL A 113 -3.16 11.48 -13.04
CA VAL A 113 -3.25 10.69 -14.28
C VAL A 113 -1.88 10.40 -14.94
N TYR A 114 -0.82 11.07 -14.49
CA TYR A 114 0.55 10.84 -14.95
C TYR A 114 1.27 9.72 -14.19
N VAL A 115 0.67 9.19 -13.11
CA VAL A 115 1.20 8.04 -12.36
C VAL A 115 0.34 6.82 -12.61
N ASP A 116 0.97 5.70 -12.98
CA ASP A 116 0.30 4.39 -12.99
C ASP A 116 0.69 3.66 -11.71
N ILE A 117 -0.26 3.56 -10.77
CA ILE A 117 -0.09 2.85 -9.51
C ILE A 117 -0.76 1.50 -9.67
N LEU A 118 -0.02 0.43 -9.42
CA LEU A 118 -0.56 -0.92 -9.40
C LEU A 118 -1.00 -1.25 -7.98
N MET A 119 -2.13 -1.92 -7.83
CA MET A 119 -2.58 -2.46 -6.56
C MET A 119 -2.79 -3.97 -6.69
N LEU A 120 -2.15 -4.71 -5.79
CA LEU A 120 -2.40 -6.12 -5.55
C LEU A 120 -3.34 -6.26 -4.36
N LYS A 121 -4.62 -6.50 -4.67
CA LYS A 121 -5.61 -6.87 -3.67
C LYS A 121 -5.37 -8.30 -3.23
N VAL A 122 -5.07 -8.45 -1.95
CA VAL A 122 -4.88 -9.74 -1.30
C VAL A 122 -6.22 -10.45 -1.12
N GLY A 123 -6.32 -11.70 -1.59
CA GLY A 123 -7.46 -12.57 -1.35
C GLY A 123 -7.45 -13.17 0.07
N LYS A 124 -8.63 -13.47 0.61
CA LYS A 124 -8.79 -14.16 1.91
C LYS A 124 -9.24 -15.61 1.68
N GLY A 125 -8.57 -16.55 2.32
CA GLY A 125 -8.91 -17.98 2.25
C GLY A 125 -8.80 -18.54 0.83
N LYS A 126 -9.92 -18.96 0.24
CA LYS A 126 -9.96 -19.52 -1.13
C LYS A 126 -10.05 -18.45 -2.23
N VAL A 127 -10.22 -17.18 -1.85
CA VAL A 127 -10.28 -16.07 -2.81
C VAL A 127 -8.88 -15.81 -3.35
N LYS A 128 -8.74 -15.76 -4.68
CA LYS A 128 -7.47 -15.42 -5.33
C LYS A 128 -7.19 -13.93 -5.26
N ASP A 129 -5.91 -13.59 -5.26
CA ASP A 129 -5.41 -12.22 -5.38
C ASP A 129 -5.88 -11.59 -6.72
N ARG A 130 -6.05 -10.26 -6.71
CA ARG A 130 -6.48 -9.48 -7.89
C ARG A 130 -5.58 -8.27 -8.09
N PHE A 131 -5.26 -7.97 -9.34
CA PHE A 131 -4.50 -6.78 -9.70
C PHE A 131 -5.41 -5.69 -10.26
N TYR A 132 -5.10 -4.45 -9.90
CA TYR A 132 -5.73 -3.24 -10.39
C TYR A 132 -4.64 -2.25 -10.83
N SER A 133 -4.89 -1.50 -11.90
CA SER A 133 -4.05 -0.37 -12.35
C SER A 133 -4.86 0.90 -12.22
N SER A 134 -4.29 1.94 -11.61
CA SER A 134 -4.94 3.26 -11.51
C SER A 134 -5.32 3.77 -12.90
N LYS A 135 -4.43 3.63 -13.88
CA LYS A 135 -4.67 4.06 -15.27
C LYS A 135 -5.82 3.29 -15.92
N ALA A 136 -5.88 1.98 -15.73
CA ALA A 136 -6.98 1.17 -16.24
C ALA A 136 -8.32 1.56 -15.59
N LEU A 137 -8.32 1.83 -14.28
CA LEU A 137 -9.50 2.29 -13.55
C LEU A 137 -9.94 3.68 -13.99
N GLN A 138 -9.01 4.60 -14.21
CA GLN A 138 -9.28 5.96 -14.69
C GLN A 138 -9.90 6.00 -16.08
N ASN A 139 -9.58 5.01 -16.91
CA ASN A 139 -10.19 4.83 -18.24
C ASN A 139 -11.58 4.17 -18.16
N SER A 140 -12.03 3.75 -16.98
CA SER A 140 -13.37 3.18 -16.80
C SER A 140 -14.41 4.29 -16.63
N ASN A 141 -15.60 4.07 -17.21
CA ASN A 141 -16.72 5.03 -17.14
C ASN A 141 -17.15 5.36 -15.71
N LEU A 142 -16.94 4.44 -14.75
CA LEU A 142 -17.31 4.62 -13.34
C LEU A 142 -16.47 5.70 -12.65
N VAL A 143 -15.15 5.74 -12.90
CA VAL A 143 -14.26 6.72 -12.26
C VAL A 143 -14.43 8.11 -12.87
N ILE A 144 -14.76 8.19 -14.16
CA ILE A 144 -15.11 9.45 -14.83
C ILE A 144 -16.35 10.07 -14.17
N GLU A 145 -17.38 9.27 -13.90
CA GLU A 145 -18.57 9.69 -13.16
C GLU A 145 -18.25 10.13 -11.72
N CYS A 146 -17.43 9.36 -10.99
CA CYS A 146 -16.99 9.76 -9.63
C CYS A 146 -16.23 11.09 -9.62
N LYS A 147 -15.35 11.34 -10.61
CA LYS A 147 -14.63 12.62 -10.73
C LYS A 147 -15.58 13.78 -11.00
N LYS A 148 -16.64 13.59 -11.79
CA LYS A 148 -17.69 14.61 -11.99
C LYS A 148 -18.41 14.94 -10.68
N ILE A 149 -18.78 13.94 -9.88
CA ILE A 149 -19.45 14.15 -8.58
C ILE A 149 -18.53 14.89 -7.60
N HIS A 150 -17.24 14.54 -7.57
CA HIS A 150 -16.28 15.21 -6.69
C HIS A 150 -16.04 16.67 -7.11
N SER A 151 -15.95 16.95 -8.41
CA SER A 151 -15.85 18.32 -8.95
C SER A 151 -17.09 19.18 -8.66
N LEU A 152 -18.27 18.57 -8.49
CA LEU A 152 -19.49 19.28 -8.12
C LEU A 152 -19.54 19.62 -6.63
N ARG A 153 -18.87 18.84 -5.76
CA ARG A 153 -18.80 19.09 -4.30
C ARG A 153 -17.68 20.04 -3.89
N SER A 154 -16.71 20.30 -4.75
CA SER A 154 -15.64 21.29 -4.50
C SER A 154 -16.04 22.73 -4.83
N CYS A 155 -17.30 22.94 -5.24
CA CYS A 155 -17.93 24.25 -5.35
C CYS A 155 -18.99 24.38 -4.26
N ASP A 156 -18.58 24.61 -3.02
CA ASP A 156 -19.38 25.24 -1.94
C ASP A 156 -18.44 25.71 -0.83
#